data_AF-A0A7J7GRJ4-F1
#
_entry.id   AF-A0A7J7GRJ4-F1
#
_cell.length_a   1.000
_cell.length_b   1.000
_cell.length_c   1.000
_cell.angle_alpha   90.00
_cell.angle_beta   90.00
_cell.angle_gamma   90.00
#
_symmetry.space_group_name_H-M   'P 1'
#
loop_
_entity.id
_entity.type
_entity.pdbx_description
1 polymer ?
#
loop_
_entity_poly.entity_id
_entity_poly.type
_entity_poly.pdbx_seq_one_letter_code
_entity_poly.pdbx_strand_id
1 'polypeptide(L)'
;MLAAKNDVGNTILHDVATSNKLIPTAREMLRRVPALLHERNRSGETALARAARYGKMEMFKFLDGEVKRTFTSDGKEEDGEEGHIGFYRRDDKSTILHGAVYSEHFG
;
A
#
# COMPACT_ATOMS: atom_id res chain seq x y z
N MET A 1 -13.50 11.02 9.79
CA MET A 1 -12.37 11.49 8.94
C MET A 1 -11.61 10.26 8.44
N LEU A 2 -11.52 10.03 7.13
CA LEU A 2 -10.83 8.86 6.57
C LEU A 2 -9.30 9.01 6.51
N ALA A 3 -8.79 10.25 6.55
CA ALA A 3 -7.36 10.57 6.55
C ALA A 3 -6.74 10.68 7.96
N ALA A 4 -7.51 10.39 9.02
CA ALA A 4 -6.99 10.42 10.38
C ALA A 4 -5.94 9.30 10.57
N LYS A 5 -4.85 9.63 11.28
CA LYS A 5 -3.79 8.70 11.64
C LYS A 5 -3.88 8.34 13.12
N ASN A 6 -3.66 7.08 13.47
CA ASN A 6 -3.56 6.64 14.86
C ASN A 6 -2.15 6.91 15.44
N ASP A 7 -1.89 6.47 16.67
CA ASP A 7 -0.64 6.72 17.40
C ASP A 7 0.62 6.15 16.73
N VAL A 8 0.49 5.22 15.80
CA VAL A 8 1.63 4.70 15.01
C VAL A 8 1.65 5.25 13.58
N GLY A 9 0.78 6.22 13.27
CA GLY A 9 0.69 6.88 11.97
C GLY A 9 -0.16 6.14 10.94
N ASN A 10 -0.85 5.06 11.31
CA ASN A 10 -1.67 4.32 10.36
C ASN A 10 -2.95 5.09 10.04
N THR A 11 -3.25 5.20 8.75
CA THR A 11 -4.60 5.55 8.29
C THR A 11 -5.52 4.34 8.35
N ILE A 12 -6.83 4.56 8.18
CA ILE A 12 -7.79 3.46 8.11
C ILE A 12 -7.49 2.46 6.97
N LEU A 13 -6.88 2.92 5.87
CA LEU A 13 -6.50 2.06 4.76
C LEU A 13 -5.37 1.10 5.13
N HIS A 14 -4.45 1.51 6.03
CA HIS A 14 -3.43 0.60 6.55
C HIS A 14 -4.08 -0.55 7.31
N ASP A 15 -4.99 -0.28 8.23
CA ASP A 15 -5.62 -1.34 9.03
C ASP A 15 -6.46 -2.28 8.15
N VAL A 16 -7.22 -1.72 7.21
CA VAL A 16 -7.97 -2.48 6.19
C VAL A 16 -7.05 -3.39 5.36
N ALA A 17 -5.86 -2.92 5.00
CA ALA A 17 -4.91 -3.67 4.18
C ALA A 17 -4.40 -4.96 4.84
N THR A 18 -4.65 -5.16 6.14
CA THR A 18 -4.30 -6.38 6.86
C THR A 18 -5.30 -7.54 6.66
N SER A 19 -6.34 -7.37 5.82
CA SER A 19 -7.34 -8.41 5.56
C SER A 19 -7.88 -8.41 4.12
N ASN A 20 -7.77 -9.54 3.41
CA ASN A 20 -8.34 -9.72 2.06
C ASN A 20 -9.87 -9.57 2.04
N LYS A 21 -10.57 -9.85 3.14
CA LYS A 21 -12.03 -9.74 3.22
C LYS A 21 -12.53 -8.30 3.09
N LEU A 22 -11.65 -7.31 3.33
CA LEU A 22 -11.99 -5.89 3.33
C LEU A 22 -11.65 -5.19 2.01
N ILE A 23 -11.35 -5.92 0.93
CA ILE A 23 -11.15 -5.32 -0.41
C ILE A 23 -12.31 -4.42 -0.84
N PRO A 24 -13.60 -4.78 -0.67
CA PRO A 24 -14.70 -3.88 -1.00
C PRO A 24 -14.66 -2.56 -0.21
N THR A 25 -14.26 -2.64 1.06
CA THR A 25 -14.08 -1.47 1.93
C THR A 25 -12.92 -0.61 1.46
N ALA A 26 -11.76 -1.21 1.13
CA ALA A 26 -10.60 -0.51 0.58
C ALA A 26 -10.95 0.22 -0.72
N ARG A 27 -11.71 -0.42 -1.61
CA ARG A 27 -12.21 0.18 -2.86
C ARG A 27 -13.06 1.40 -2.60
N GLU A 28 -14.03 1.32 -1.70
CA GLU A 28 -14.89 2.47 -1.39
C GLU A 28 -14.11 3.61 -0.73
N MET A 29 -13.11 3.29 0.11
CA MET A 29 -12.22 4.29 0.70
C MET A 29 -11.41 5.02 -0.36
N LEU A 30 -10.79 4.28 -1.29
CA LEU A 30 -9.98 4.87 -2.37
C LEU A 30 -10.84 5.65 -3.38
N ARG A 31 -12.08 5.23 -3.63
CA ARG A 31 -13.05 5.99 -4.43
C ARG A 31 -13.36 7.35 -3.81
N ARG A 32 -13.45 7.44 -2.48
CA ARG A 32 -13.75 8.68 -1.76
C ARG A 32 -12.52 9.54 -1.54
N VAL A 33 -11.39 8.92 -1.22
CA VAL A 33 -10.14 9.60 -0.86
C VAL A 33 -8.95 8.86 -1.49
N PRO A 34 -8.66 9.09 -2.78
CA PRO A 34 -7.55 8.43 -3.48
C PRO A 34 -6.18 8.66 -2.82
N ALA A 35 -6.00 9.84 -2.21
CA ALA A 35 -4.76 10.23 -1.54
C ALA A 35 -4.32 9.26 -0.43
N LEU A 36 -5.25 8.48 0.16
CA LEU A 36 -4.93 7.47 1.18
C LEU A 36 -3.92 6.42 0.69
N LEU A 37 -3.86 6.19 -0.62
CA LEU A 37 -2.94 5.24 -1.23
C LEU A 37 -1.47 5.64 -1.00
N HIS A 38 -1.18 6.95 -1.01
CA HIS A 38 0.16 7.52 -0.87
C HIS A 38 0.57 7.75 0.58
N GLU A 39 -0.35 7.57 1.52
CA GLU A 39 -0.09 7.84 2.93
C GLU A 39 0.89 6.83 3.53
N ARG A 40 1.85 7.35 4.30
CA ARG A 40 2.80 6.57 5.07
C ARG A 40 2.53 6.68 6.56
N ASN A 41 2.72 5.57 7.26
CA ASN A 41 2.77 5.56 8.72
C ASN A 41 4.15 6.02 9.24
N ARG A 42 4.34 6.02 10.56
CA ARG A 42 5.60 6.48 11.17
C ARG A 42 6.81 5.59 10.87
N SER A 43 6.59 4.39 10.33
CA SER A 43 7.65 3.48 9.91
C SER A 43 7.92 3.51 8.39
N GLY A 44 7.33 4.50 7.70
CA GLY A 44 7.46 4.69 6.27
C GLY A 44 6.65 3.71 5.42
N GLU A 45 5.87 2.81 6.04
CA GLU A 45 5.04 1.83 5.34
C GLU A 45 3.80 2.49 4.73
N THR A 46 3.44 2.08 3.52
CA THR A 46 2.15 2.34 2.89
C THR A 46 1.15 1.22 3.22
N ALA A 47 -0.12 1.40 2.88
CA ALA A 47 -1.11 0.33 2.96
C ALA A 47 -0.70 -0.91 2.13
N LEU A 48 -0.09 -0.70 0.96
CA LEU A 48 0.43 -1.77 0.10
C LEU A 48 1.54 -2.57 0.80
N ALA A 49 2.51 -1.87 1.42
CA ALA A 49 3.58 -2.51 2.19
C ALA A 49 3.02 -3.35 3.36
N ARG A 50 1.96 -2.84 3.99
CA ARG A 50 1.29 -3.56 5.06
C ARG A 50 0.61 -4.84 4.58
N ALA A 51 -0.09 -4.80 3.44
CA ALA A 51 -0.72 -5.99 2.86
C ALA A 51 0.31 -7.10 2.61
N ALA A 52 1.47 -6.75 2.06
CA ALA A 52 2.57 -7.70 1.85
C ALA A 52 3.15 -8.23 3.17
N ARG A 53 3.40 -7.36 4.17
CA ARG A 53 3.92 -7.76 5.48
C ARG A 53 3.03 -8.76 6.22
N TYR A 54 1.71 -8.74 5.98
CA TYR A 54 0.77 -9.69 6.56
C TYR A 54 0.37 -10.83 5.61
N GLY A 55 1.06 -11.00 4.47
CA GLY A 55 0.78 -12.06 3.51
C GLY A 55 -0.59 -11.94 2.83
N LYS A 56 -1.16 -10.73 2.75
CA LYS A 56 -2.50 -10.48 2.19
C LYS A 56 -2.40 -10.27 0.69
N MET A 57 -2.11 -11.37 -0.02
CA MET A 57 -1.80 -11.35 -1.45
C MET A 57 -2.91 -10.73 -2.32
N GLU A 58 -4.17 -11.07 -2.08
CA GLU A 58 -5.29 -10.52 -2.87
C GLU A 58 -5.48 -9.01 -2.62
N MET A 59 -5.35 -8.57 -1.37
CA MET A 59 -5.35 -7.15 -1.04
C MET A 59 -4.14 -6.43 -1.65
N PHE A 60 -2.96 -7.05 -1.63
CA PHE A 60 -1.75 -6.50 -2.24
C PHE A 60 -1.95 -6.29 -3.76
N LYS A 61 -2.41 -7.32 -4.49
CA LYS A 61 -2.70 -7.22 -5.93
C LYS A 61 -3.74 -6.13 -6.22
N PHE A 62 -4.77 -6.03 -5.38
CA PHE A 62 -5.77 -4.97 -5.52
C PHE A 62 -5.13 -3.58 -5.38
N LEU A 63 -4.40 -3.32 -4.29
CA LEU A 63 -3.75 -2.03 -4.05
C LEU A 63 -2.68 -1.71 -5.09
N ASP A 64 -1.91 -2.70 -5.55
CA ASP A 64 -0.91 -2.56 -6.63
C ASP A 64 -1.58 -2.12 -7.95
N GLY A 65 -2.76 -2.68 -8.25
CA GLY A 65 -3.57 -2.26 -9.39
C GLY A 65 -4.06 -0.81 -9.26
N GLU A 66 -4.47 -0.38 -8.06
CA GLU A 66 -4.86 1.02 -7.81
C GLU A 66 -3.67 1.97 -7.95
N VAL A 67 -2.48 1.58 -7.48
CA VAL A 67 -1.24 2.37 -7.66
C VAL A 67 -0.95 2.57 -9.15
N LYS A 68 -0.95 1.49 -9.94
CA LYS A 68 -0.70 1.56 -11.39
C LYS A 68 -1.69 2.49 -12.11
N ARG A 69 -2.97 2.48 -11.72
CA ARG A 69 -4.00 3.36 -12.30
C ARG A 69 -3.75 4.85 -12.03
N THR A 70 -3.20 5.19 -10.87
CA THR A 70 -2.87 6.59 -10.57
C THR A 70 -1.79 7.14 -11.50
N PHE A 71 -0.87 6.31 -12.00
CA PHE A 71 0.19 6.72 -12.93
C PHE A 71 -0.23 6.74 -14.41
N THR A 72 -1.17 5.89 -14.83
CA THR A 72 -1.65 5.87 -16.23
C THR A 72 -2.53 7.07 -16.61
N SER A 73 -2.95 7.88 -15.62
CA SER A 73 -3.83 9.04 -15.86
C SER A 73 -3.07 10.31 -16.28
N ASP A 74 -1.75 10.35 -16.08
CA ASP A 74 -0.91 11.54 -16.32
C ASP A 74 -0.21 11.55 -17.70
N GLY A 75 -0.57 10.63 -18.61
CA GLY A 75 -0.16 10.70 -20.02
C GLY A 75 1.34 10.63 -20.27
N LYS A 76 2.12 10.12 -19.31
CA LYS A 76 3.54 9.83 -19.49
C LYS A 76 3.79 8.36 -19.25
N GLU A 77 3.93 7.63 -20.35
CA GLU A 77 4.71 6.40 -20.36
C GLU A 77 6.15 6.81 -20.05
N GLU A 78 6.49 6.89 -18.76
CA GLU A 78 7.90 6.92 -18.35
C GLU A 78 8.32 5.49 -18.05
N ASP A 79 9.08 4.97 -19.01
CA ASP A 79 9.83 3.73 -18.98
C ASP A 79 10.67 3.68 -17.70
N GLY A 80 10.14 3.11 -16.61
CA GLY A 80 10.91 3.06 -15.38
C GLY A 80 10.17 2.50 -14.18
N GLU A 81 10.62 1.33 -13.74
CA GLU A 81 10.42 0.80 -12.38
C GLU A 81 10.89 1.80 -11.28
N GLU A 82 11.52 2.93 -11.64
CA GLU A 82 12.09 3.95 -10.76
C GLU A 82 11.11 5.00 -10.20
N GLY A 83 9.92 5.20 -10.78
CA GLY A 83 8.87 6.00 -10.13
C GLY A 83 8.14 5.24 -9.01
N HIS A 84 8.18 3.92 -9.09
CA HIS A 84 7.43 2.99 -8.27
C HIS A 84 8.09 2.78 -6.88
N ILE A 85 9.42 2.81 -6.80
CA ILE A 85 10.24 2.49 -5.62
C ILE A 85 9.87 3.24 -4.33
N GLY A 86 9.20 4.40 -4.42
CA GLY A 86 8.66 5.07 -3.24
C GLY A 86 7.71 4.15 -2.47
N PHE A 87 6.68 3.62 -3.13
CA PHE A 87 5.64 2.82 -2.47
C PHE A 87 6.16 1.51 -1.89
N TYR A 88 7.23 0.96 -2.50
CA TYR A 88 7.78 -0.33 -2.16
C TYR A 88 8.99 -0.26 -1.21
N ARG A 89 9.38 0.94 -0.75
CA ARG A 89 10.54 1.14 0.12
C ARG A 89 10.14 1.83 1.43
N ARG A 90 10.59 1.25 2.54
CA ARG A 90 10.52 1.85 3.89
C ARG A 90 11.69 2.81 4.09
N ASP A 91 11.62 3.62 5.16
CA ASP A 91 12.66 4.61 5.48
C ASP A 91 14.02 3.97 5.79
N ASP A 92 14.03 2.70 6.21
CA ASP A 92 15.24 1.88 6.44
C ASP A 92 15.83 1.27 5.16
N LYS A 93 15.35 1.69 3.98
CA LYS A 93 15.70 1.16 2.65
C LYS A 93 15.30 -0.30 2.42
N SER A 94 14.67 -0.97 3.38
CA SER A 94 14.11 -2.30 3.16
C SER A 94 12.95 -2.20 2.16
N THR A 95 12.93 -3.12 1.21
CA THR A 95 11.83 -3.22 0.25
C THR A 95 10.69 -4.05 0.84
N ILE A 96 9.48 -3.91 0.29
CA ILE A 96 8.33 -4.75 0.63
C ILE A 96 8.68 -6.25 0.58
N LEU A 97 9.57 -6.65 -0.34
CA LEU A 97 10.07 -8.02 -0.43
C LEU A 97 10.90 -8.45 0.78
N HIS A 98 11.73 -7.56 1.36
CA HIS A 98 12.46 -7.87 2.59
C HIS A 98 11.49 -8.13 3.76
N GLY A 99 10.46 -7.29 3.90
CA GLY A 99 9.43 -7.45 4.93
C GLY A 99 8.61 -8.74 4.76
N ALA A 100 8.26 -9.10 3.52
CA ALA A 100 7.51 -10.33 3.23
C ALA A 100 8.33 -11.59 3.57
N VAL A 101 9.63 -11.59 3.26
CA VAL A 101 10.55 -12.69 3.56
C VAL A 101 10.74 -12.85 5.08
N TYR A 102 10.88 -11.75 5.82
CA TYR A 102 10.96 -11.79 7.29
C TYR A 102 9.66 -12.22 7.98
N SER A 103 8.50 -12.07 7.32
CA SER A 103 7.19 -12.38 7.91
C SER A 103 6.74 -13.84 7.78
N GLU A 104 7.58 -14.75 7.24
CA GLU A 104 7.29 -16.19 7.11
C GLU A 104 5.90 -16.51 6.52
N HIS A 105 5.46 -15.75 5.53
CA HIS A 105 4.23 -16.07 4.76
C HIS A 105 4.57 -16.85 3.47
N PHE A 106 5.45 -17.84 3.59
CA PHE A 106 5.64 -18.89 2.59
C PHE A 106 4.80 -20.11 2.99
N GLY A 107 3.60 -20.19 2.44
CA GLY A 107 2.68 -21.33 2.55
C GLY A 107 1.62 -21.24 1.47
#